data_AF-A0A8J5C8J3-F1
#
_entry.id   AF-A0A8J5C8J3-F1
#
_cell.length_a   1.000
_cell.length_b   1.000
_cell.length_c   1.000
_cell.angle_alpha   90.00
_cell.angle_beta   90.00
_cell.angle_gamma   90.00
#
_symmetry.space_group_name_H-M   'P 1'
#
loop_
_entity.id
_entity.type
_entity.pdbx_description
1 polymer ?
#
loop_
_entity_poly.entity_id
_entity_poly.type
_entity_poly.pdbx_seq_one_letter_code
_entity_poly.pdbx_strand_id
1 'polypeptide(L)'
;MPSIVAKSSCPKTLIDGDVNDNGGSGKTHIYLNIYDISPVNNYLYCFGLGIFHSGIEAHGTEYGFGAHEFSMSGVFEVEPKSCPGFSFRRAVWLGTTNMSRSEFRLFMEDLSEKYYGDTYHLIAKNCNHFTDEVSKQLTGKRIPGWVNRLAKLG
;
A
#
# COMPACT_ATOMS: atom_id res chain seq x y z
N MET A 1 -8.38 7.25 -22.68
CA MET A 1 -8.13 8.33 -21.70
C MET A 1 -7.01 7.85 -20.79
N PRO A 2 -5.82 8.47 -20.78
CA PRO A 2 -4.69 7.92 -20.03
C PRO A 2 -4.84 8.22 -18.52
N SER A 3 -4.81 7.16 -17.71
CA SER A 3 -4.81 7.21 -16.24
C SER A 3 -3.47 7.76 -15.74
N ILE A 4 -3.56 8.78 -14.89
CA ILE A 4 -2.43 9.50 -14.29
C ILE A 4 -2.06 8.75 -13.01
N VAL A 5 -1.16 7.77 -13.13
CA VAL A 5 -0.27 7.44 -12.00
C VAL A 5 0.73 8.60 -11.94
N ALA A 6 0.67 9.39 -10.88
CA ALA A 6 1.58 10.52 -10.67
C ALA A 6 3.03 10.00 -10.61
N LYS A 7 3.78 10.17 -11.70
CA LYS A 7 5.22 9.90 -11.75
C LYS A 7 5.94 11.00 -10.96
N SER A 8 6.45 10.68 -9.79
CA SER A 8 7.51 11.49 -9.16
C SER A 8 8.82 11.23 -9.93
N SER A 9 9.27 12.22 -10.69
CA SER A 9 10.53 12.16 -11.43
C SER A 9 11.73 12.41 -10.50
N CYS A 10 12.61 11.42 -10.39
CA CYS A 10 14.04 11.61 -10.11
C CYS A 10 14.85 10.73 -11.10
N PRO A 11 16.00 11.20 -11.60
CA PRO A 11 16.64 10.63 -12.78
C PRO A 11 17.25 9.25 -12.49
N LYS A 12 16.94 8.27 -13.35
CA LYS A 12 17.53 6.92 -13.34
C LYS A 12 18.84 6.93 -14.11
N THR A 13 19.94 6.68 -13.41
CA THR A 13 21.21 6.29 -14.01
C THR A 13 21.08 4.85 -14.53
N LEU A 14 21.48 4.65 -15.78
CA LEU A 14 21.53 3.39 -16.51
C LEU A 14 22.49 2.41 -15.85
N ILE A 15 22.07 1.17 -15.58
CA ILE A 15 22.91 -0.04 -15.67
C ILE A 15 22.00 -1.24 -16.05
N ASP A 16 22.27 -1.83 -17.21
CA ASP A 16 21.74 -3.10 -17.71
C ASP A 16 22.27 -4.30 -16.91
N GLY A 17 21.49 -5.37 -16.83
CA GLY A 17 21.97 -6.67 -16.36
C GLY A 17 20.87 -7.73 -16.29
N ASP A 18 20.76 -8.51 -17.37
CA ASP A 18 20.06 -9.80 -17.43
C ASP A 18 20.60 -10.80 -16.41
N VAL A 19 19.70 -11.49 -15.68
CA VAL A 19 19.94 -12.84 -15.14
C VAL A 19 18.63 -13.64 -15.18
N ASN A 20 18.59 -14.65 -16.05
CA ASN A 20 17.72 -15.82 -15.93
C ASN A 20 18.21 -16.71 -14.77
N ASP A 21 17.31 -17.33 -14.00
CA ASP A 21 17.07 -18.80 -14.09
C ASP A 21 16.28 -19.41 -12.90
N ASN A 22 15.46 -20.41 -13.25
CA ASN A 22 15.07 -21.64 -12.54
C ASN A 22 14.00 -21.70 -11.41
N GLY A 23 12.86 -22.33 -11.75
CA GLY A 23 12.55 -23.65 -11.17
C GLY A 23 11.70 -23.76 -9.90
N GLY A 24 11.10 -22.68 -9.41
CA GLY A 24 10.06 -22.74 -8.38
C GLY A 24 8.76 -22.16 -8.93
N SER A 25 7.59 -22.72 -8.60
CA SER A 25 6.31 -22.05 -8.85
C SER A 25 6.44 -20.59 -8.40
N GLY A 26 6.39 -19.63 -9.33
CA GLY A 26 6.82 -18.23 -9.18
C GLY A 26 5.99 -17.43 -8.18
N LYS A 27 6.05 -17.84 -6.91
CA LYS A 27 5.28 -17.29 -5.81
C LYS A 27 5.97 -16.02 -5.32
N THR A 28 5.32 -14.89 -5.55
CA THR A 28 5.80 -13.59 -5.08
C THR A 28 5.33 -13.38 -3.65
N HIS A 29 6.25 -13.01 -2.76
CA HIS A 29 5.92 -12.68 -1.37
C HIS A 29 5.16 -11.36 -1.28
N ILE A 30 4.14 -11.33 -0.42
CA ILE A 30 3.37 -10.14 -0.11
C ILE A 30 3.69 -9.71 1.32
N TYR A 31 4.08 -8.45 1.48
CA TYR A 31 4.38 -7.84 2.77
C TYR A 31 3.43 -6.68 3.06
N LEU A 32 3.12 -6.51 4.35
CA LEU A 32 2.48 -5.33 4.89
C LEU A 32 3.54 -4.45 5.54
N ASN A 33 3.86 -3.33 4.93
CA ASN A 33 4.75 -2.33 5.51
C ASN A 33 3.96 -1.44 6.44
N ILE A 34 4.45 -1.28 7.65
CA ILE A 34 3.78 -0.57 8.75
C ILE A 34 4.64 0.60 9.13
N TYR A 35 4.02 1.77 9.24
CA TYR A 35 4.69 3.01 9.56
C TYR A 35 4.06 3.69 10.76
N ASP A 36 4.93 4.32 11.55
CA ASP A 36 4.56 5.27 12.58
C ASP A 36 4.27 6.63 11.92
N ILE A 37 3.14 7.23 12.27
CA ILE A 37 2.77 8.57 11.81
C ILE A 37 3.62 9.57 12.61
N SER A 38 4.57 10.23 11.95
CA SER A 38 5.43 11.23 12.61
C SER A 38 4.55 12.34 13.22
N PRO A 39 4.92 12.88 14.40
CA PRO A 39 4.08 13.80 15.17
C PRO A 39 3.87 15.20 14.56
N VAL A 40 4.27 15.45 13.31
CA VAL A 40 4.49 16.82 12.78
C VAL A 40 3.47 17.25 11.71
N ASN A 41 2.28 16.63 11.61
CA ASN A 41 1.18 17.27 10.87
C ASN A 41 -0.21 17.06 11.49
N ASN A 42 -0.99 18.14 11.49
CA ASN A 42 -1.90 18.54 12.57
C ASN A 42 -3.35 18.01 12.45
N TYR A 43 -3.58 16.80 11.95
CA TYR A 43 -4.94 16.20 11.85
C TYR A 43 -5.11 14.83 12.52
N LEU A 44 -4.04 14.19 13.01
CA LEU A 44 -4.08 12.77 13.40
C LEU A 44 -3.70 12.48 14.86
N TYR A 45 -3.29 13.49 15.63
CA TYR A 45 -2.66 13.27 16.95
C TYR A 45 -3.64 13.26 18.14
N CYS A 46 -4.93 13.56 17.98
CA CYS A 46 -5.75 13.96 19.14
C CYS A 46 -6.19 12.85 20.12
N PHE A 47 -5.84 11.56 19.94
CA PHE A 47 -6.33 10.54 20.88
C PHE A 47 -5.39 9.42 21.33
N GLY A 48 -4.12 9.30 20.91
CA GLY A 48 -3.24 8.26 21.48
C GLY A 48 -3.74 6.81 21.30
N LEU A 49 -4.51 6.52 20.25
CA LEU A 49 -5.19 5.24 20.02
C LEU A 49 -4.51 4.29 19.00
N GLY A 50 -3.27 4.57 18.58
CA GLY A 50 -2.49 3.64 17.75
C GLY A 50 -2.97 3.49 16.30
N ILE A 51 -3.06 4.61 15.57
CA ILE A 51 -3.28 4.60 14.12
C ILE A 51 -1.93 4.39 13.45
N PHE A 52 -1.70 3.20 12.91
CA PHE A 52 -0.58 2.96 12.00
C PHE A 52 -1.02 3.27 10.57
N HIS A 53 -0.08 3.76 9.76
CA HIS A 53 -0.22 3.71 8.31
C HIS A 53 0.31 2.36 7.81
N SER A 54 -0.35 1.79 6.80
CA SER A 54 0.17 0.61 6.13
C SER A 54 0.11 0.68 4.61
N GLY A 55 1.10 0.05 3.98
CA GLY A 55 1.19 -0.19 2.54
C GLY A 55 1.40 -1.69 2.23
N ILE A 56 0.96 -2.13 1.05
CA ILE A 56 1.19 -3.49 0.56
C ILE A 56 2.36 -3.49 -0.41
N GLU A 57 3.38 -4.30 -0.10
CA GLU A 57 4.54 -4.51 -0.94
C GLU A 57 4.45 -5.87 -1.64
N ALA A 58 4.60 -5.86 -2.96
CA ALA A 58 4.83 -7.05 -3.80
C ALA A 58 5.61 -6.64 -5.05
N HIS A 59 6.35 -7.58 -5.67
CA HIS A 59 7.14 -7.31 -6.88
C HIS A 59 8.13 -6.14 -6.77
N GLY A 60 8.56 -5.79 -5.55
CA GLY A 60 9.45 -4.66 -5.29
C GLY A 60 8.78 -3.28 -5.40
N THR A 61 7.45 -3.22 -5.39
CA THR A 61 6.69 -1.97 -5.37
C THR A 61 5.71 -1.98 -4.22
N GLU A 62 5.58 -0.85 -3.52
CA GLU A 62 4.64 -0.69 -2.43
C GLU A 62 3.47 0.21 -2.85
N TYR A 63 2.26 -0.23 -2.53
CA TYR A 63 1.01 0.46 -2.79
C TYR A 63 0.38 0.92 -1.48
N GLY A 64 0.03 2.20 -1.42
CA GLY A 64 -0.68 2.80 -0.29
C GLY A 64 -1.93 3.55 -0.73
N PHE A 65 -2.78 3.92 0.22
CA PHE A 65 -3.96 4.75 -0.02
C PHE A 65 -3.90 6.01 0.85
N GLY A 66 -4.06 7.18 0.23
CA GLY A 66 -3.97 8.50 0.87
C GLY A 66 -5.17 9.39 0.55
N ALA A 67 -5.36 10.40 1.38
CA ALA A 67 -6.40 11.41 1.20
C ALA A 67 -5.91 12.53 0.26
N HIS A 68 -6.79 13.02 -0.61
CA HIS A 68 -6.62 14.26 -1.37
C HIS A 68 -7.98 14.79 -1.84
N GLU A 69 -8.06 16.06 -2.22
CA GLU A 69 -9.33 16.74 -2.54
C GLU A 69 -9.92 16.40 -3.91
N PHE A 70 -9.12 15.79 -4.80
CA PHE A 70 -9.56 15.48 -6.16
C PHE A 70 -10.35 14.17 -6.24
N SER A 71 -11.35 14.11 -7.12
CA SER A 71 -12.10 12.89 -7.46
C SER A 71 -11.30 11.97 -8.39
N MET A 72 -10.08 11.64 -7.99
CA MET A 72 -9.20 10.65 -8.61
C MET A 72 -8.81 9.59 -7.58
N SER A 73 -8.15 8.51 -8.04
CA SER A 73 -7.71 7.47 -7.12
C SER A 73 -6.69 8.03 -6.12
N GLY A 74 -6.92 7.75 -4.84
CA GLY A 74 -5.97 8.03 -3.76
C GLY A 74 -4.93 6.92 -3.59
N VAL A 75 -4.97 5.87 -4.43
CA VAL A 75 -3.97 4.82 -4.43
C VAL A 75 -2.69 5.33 -5.09
N PHE A 76 -1.56 5.13 -4.42
CA PHE A 76 -0.25 5.59 -4.89
C PHE A 76 0.80 4.50 -4.80
N GLU A 77 1.83 4.62 -5.64
CA GLU A 77 3.01 3.74 -5.68
C GLU A 77 4.19 4.44 -5.00
N VAL A 78 4.94 3.72 -4.17
CA VAL A 78 6.20 4.17 -3.58
C VAL A 78 7.24 3.06 -3.60
N GLU A 79 8.51 3.46 -3.49
CA GLU A 79 9.58 2.54 -3.17
C GLU A 79 9.30 1.91 -1.79
N PRO A 80 9.49 0.58 -1.65
CA PRO A 80 9.23 -0.10 -0.41
C PRO A 80 9.89 0.57 0.80
N LYS A 81 9.15 0.67 1.91
CA LYS A 81 9.64 1.19 3.20
C LYS A 81 10.03 2.66 3.16
N SER A 82 9.66 3.38 2.10
CA SER A 82 10.09 4.75 1.82
C SER A 82 8.92 5.73 1.66
N CYS A 83 7.78 5.43 2.30
CA CYS A 83 6.60 6.32 2.26
C CYS A 83 6.93 7.72 2.86
N PRO A 84 6.85 8.81 2.07
CA PRO A 84 7.20 10.14 2.54
C PRO A 84 6.33 10.62 3.71
N GLY A 85 6.95 11.23 4.72
CA GLY A 85 6.24 11.78 5.88
C GLY A 85 5.90 10.76 6.98
N PHE A 86 6.24 9.49 6.79
CA PHE A 86 6.05 8.42 7.76
C PHE A 86 7.37 7.76 8.14
N SER A 87 7.46 7.23 9.37
CA SER A 87 8.63 6.50 9.84
C SER A 87 8.38 5.00 9.75
N PHE A 88 9.17 4.28 8.94
CA PHE A 88 9.01 2.83 8.79
C PHE A 88 9.24 2.11 10.13
N ARG A 89 8.29 1.28 10.53
CA ARG A 89 8.31 0.54 11.79
C ARG A 89 8.70 -0.92 11.58
N ARG A 90 8.01 -1.62 10.67
CA ARG A 90 8.25 -3.04 10.36
C ARG A 90 7.51 -3.50 9.11
N ALA A 91 7.98 -4.60 8.53
CA ALA A 91 7.27 -5.36 7.52
C ALA A 91 6.68 -6.63 8.15
N VAL A 92 5.44 -6.97 7.80
CA VAL A 92 4.77 -8.21 8.21
C VAL A 92 4.48 -9.04 6.97
N TRP A 93 4.97 -10.26 6.93
CA TRP A 93 4.66 -11.18 5.84
C TRP A 93 3.20 -11.63 5.89
N LEU A 94 2.46 -11.46 4.79
CA LEU A 94 1.04 -11.80 4.69
C LEU A 94 0.80 -13.13 3.95
N GLY A 95 1.66 -13.46 3.00
CA GLY A 95 1.48 -14.63 2.16
C GLY A 95 2.28 -14.58 0.86
N THR A 96 1.81 -15.34 -0.12
CA THR A 96 2.37 -15.35 -1.48
C THR A 96 1.25 -15.27 -2.51
N THR A 97 1.51 -14.64 -3.65
CA THR A 97 0.65 -14.67 -4.84
C THR A 97 1.36 -15.33 -6.02
N ASN A 98 0.58 -15.94 -6.91
CA ASN A 98 1.07 -16.46 -8.19
C ASN A 98 0.95 -15.43 -9.33
N MET A 99 0.38 -14.25 -9.05
CA MET A 99 0.26 -13.19 -10.05
C MET A 99 1.64 -12.68 -10.47
N SER A 100 1.84 -12.56 -11.77
CA SER A 100 2.94 -11.81 -12.36
C SER A 100 2.88 -10.33 -11.97
N ARG A 101 3.97 -9.59 -12.18
CA ARG A 101 4.03 -8.15 -11.92
C ARG A 101 2.93 -7.38 -12.67
N SER A 102 2.67 -7.74 -13.94
CA SER A 102 1.65 -7.10 -14.77
C SER A 102 0.24 -7.39 -14.27
N GLU A 103 -0.06 -8.63 -13.90
CA GLU A 103 -1.37 -9.00 -13.34
C GLU A 103 -1.60 -8.31 -12.00
N PHE A 104 -0.58 -8.24 -11.14
CA PHE A 104 -0.67 -7.53 -9.87
C PHE A 104 -0.91 -6.03 -10.07
N ARG A 105 -0.27 -5.42 -11.07
CA ARG A 105 -0.49 -4.02 -11.41
C ARG A 105 -1.92 -3.77 -11.88
N LEU A 106 -2.45 -4.59 -12.79
CA LEU A 106 -3.83 -4.48 -13.26
C LEU A 106 -4.84 -4.69 -12.11
N PHE A 107 -4.55 -5.63 -11.22
CA PHE A 107 -5.33 -5.84 -9.99
C PHE A 107 -5.37 -4.58 -9.12
N MET A 108 -4.23 -3.92 -8.91
CA MET A 108 -4.15 -2.67 -8.15
C MET A 108 -4.88 -1.53 -8.86
N GLU A 109 -4.78 -1.44 -10.18
CA GLU A 109 -5.49 -0.45 -11.00
C GLU A 109 -7.02 -0.63 -10.90
N ASP A 110 -7.54 -1.86 -11.00
CA ASP A 110 -8.97 -2.16 -10.80
C ASP A 110 -9.44 -1.80 -9.38
N LEU A 111 -8.66 -2.18 -8.36
CA LEU A 111 -9.00 -1.86 -6.99
C LEU A 111 -8.99 -0.34 -6.73
N SER A 112 -8.10 0.39 -7.42
CA SER A 112 -7.96 1.84 -7.30
C SER A 112 -9.24 2.60 -7.65
N GLU A 113 -10.11 2.01 -8.49
CA GLU A 113 -11.41 2.57 -8.87
C GLU A 113 -12.39 2.66 -7.68
N LYS A 114 -12.15 1.88 -6.62
CA LYS A 114 -12.97 1.93 -5.39
C LYS A 114 -12.40 2.87 -4.34
N TYR A 115 -11.15 3.30 -4.48
CA TYR A 115 -10.39 4.03 -3.46
C TYR A 115 -10.00 5.43 -3.96
N TYR A 116 -11.00 6.30 -4.06
CA TYR A 116 -10.77 7.70 -4.43
C TYR A 116 -10.28 8.50 -3.23
N GLY A 117 -9.36 9.42 -3.45
CA GLY A 117 -8.75 10.21 -2.37
C GLY A 117 -9.74 11.10 -1.63
N ASP A 118 -10.78 11.59 -2.32
CA ASP A 118 -11.87 12.40 -1.75
C ASP A 118 -12.87 11.57 -0.92
N THR A 119 -12.80 10.23 -1.00
CA THR A 119 -13.58 9.31 -0.18
C THR A 119 -12.84 8.80 1.05
N TYR A 120 -11.62 9.29 1.29
CA TYR A 120 -10.82 8.87 2.44
C TYR A 120 -11.49 9.27 3.75
N HIS A 121 -11.74 8.29 4.62
CA HIS A 121 -12.32 8.48 5.94
C HIS A 121 -11.47 7.79 7.00
N LEU A 122 -11.03 8.54 8.02
CA LEU A 122 -10.08 8.08 9.04
C LEU A 122 -10.52 6.79 9.75
N ILE A 123 -11.82 6.61 9.95
CA ILE A 123 -12.37 5.46 10.67
C ILE A 123 -12.95 4.42 9.73
N ALA A 124 -13.56 4.82 8.61
CA ALA A 124 -14.43 3.96 7.81
C ALA A 124 -13.82 3.53 6.46
N LYS A 125 -12.83 4.27 5.97
CA LYS A 125 -12.20 4.04 4.66
C LYS A 125 -10.82 4.69 4.62
N ASN A 126 -9.85 4.04 5.26
CA ASN A 126 -8.48 4.53 5.41
C ASN A 126 -7.47 3.58 4.73
N CYS A 127 -6.18 3.91 4.79
CA CYS A 127 -5.09 3.08 4.26
C CYS A 127 -5.15 1.62 4.74
N ASN A 128 -5.51 1.39 6.00
CA ASN A 128 -5.58 0.04 6.55
C ASN A 128 -6.73 -0.78 5.95
N HIS A 129 -7.86 -0.16 5.62
CA HIS A 129 -8.96 -0.85 4.92
C HIS A 129 -8.53 -1.29 3.52
N PHE A 130 -7.83 -0.40 2.81
CA PHE A 130 -7.26 -0.71 1.51
C PHE A 130 -6.32 -1.93 1.59
N THR A 131 -5.32 -1.88 2.47
CA THR A 131 -4.36 -3.00 2.60
C THR A 131 -5.00 -4.30 3.10
N ASP A 132 -6.04 -4.21 3.92
CA ASP A 132 -6.82 -5.35 4.40
C ASP A 132 -7.61 -6.03 3.28
N GLU A 133 -8.23 -5.23 2.40
CA GLU A 133 -8.93 -5.73 1.23
C GLU A 133 -7.98 -6.36 0.21
N VAL A 134 -6.86 -5.70 -0.09
CA VAL A 134 -5.78 -6.27 -0.91
C VAL A 134 -5.30 -7.61 -0.34
N SER A 135 -4.97 -7.65 0.95
CA SER A 135 -4.51 -8.86 1.63
C SER A 135 -5.54 -9.98 1.52
N LYS A 136 -6.83 -9.67 1.74
CA LYS A 136 -7.91 -10.65 1.69
C LYS A 136 -8.08 -11.21 0.27
N GLN A 137 -8.03 -10.37 -0.75
CA GLN A 137 -8.20 -10.81 -2.15
C GLN A 137 -7.00 -11.64 -2.65
N LEU A 138 -5.78 -11.29 -2.25
CA LEU A 138 -4.58 -11.98 -2.73
C LEU A 138 -4.21 -13.23 -1.94
N THR A 139 -4.46 -13.24 -0.62
CA THR A 139 -3.97 -14.30 0.29
C THR A 139 -5.09 -15.04 1.02
N GLY A 140 -6.33 -14.56 0.93
CA GLY A 140 -7.46 -15.04 1.74
C GLY A 140 -7.39 -14.63 3.22
N LYS A 141 -6.36 -13.88 3.64
CA LYS A 141 -6.13 -13.50 5.05
C LYS A 141 -6.29 -11.99 5.25
N ARG A 142 -6.79 -11.62 6.44
CA ARG A 142 -6.88 -10.22 6.89
C ARG A 142 -5.54 -9.74 7.44
N ILE A 143 -5.31 -8.44 7.45
CA ILE A 143 -4.13 -7.86 8.11
C ILE A 143 -4.22 -8.03 9.64
N PRO A 144 -3.08 -7.96 10.36
CA PRO A 144 -3.11 -8.08 11.82
C PRO A 144 -4.02 -7.04 12.46
N GLY A 145 -4.96 -7.50 13.29
CA GLY A 145 -6.02 -6.65 13.83
C GLY A 145 -5.58 -5.52 14.75
N TRP A 146 -4.28 -5.45 15.11
CA TRP A 146 -3.69 -4.35 15.87
C TRP A 146 -3.30 -3.15 14.98
N VAL A 147 -3.22 -3.33 13.65
CA VAL A 147 -2.86 -2.28 12.69
C VAL A 147 -4.01 -1.26 12.54
N ASN A 148 -5.26 -1.73 12.57
CA ASN A 148 -6.45 -0.91 12.39
C ASN A 148 -7.42 -1.02 13.57
N ARG A 149 -6.97 -0.69 14.79
CA ARG A 149 -7.81 -0.82 16.00
C ARG A 149 -9.00 0.14 16.00
N LEU A 150 -8.83 1.36 15.49
CA LEU A 150 -9.89 2.37 15.49
C LEU A 150 -11.06 2.06 14.57
N ALA A 151 -10.81 1.44 13.43
CA ALA A 151 -11.89 1.03 12.53
C ALA A 151 -12.81 -0.04 13.12
N LYS A 152 -12.45 -0.64 14.25
CA LYS A 152 -13.30 -1.60 14.97
C LYS A 152 -14.22 -0.95 16.00
N LEU A 153 -14.06 0.36 16.25
CA LEU A 153 -14.86 1.12 17.22
C LEU A 153 -16.02 1.89 16.56
N GLY A 154 -16.16 1.81 15.23
CA GLY A 154 -17.19 2.50 14.44
C GLY A 154 -18.07 1.54 13.67
#